data_AF-A0A1B6IT34-F1
#
_entry.id   AF-A0A1B6IT34-F1
#
_cell.length_a   1.000
_cell.length_b   1.000
_cell.length_c   1.000
_cell.angle_alpha   90.00
_cell.angle_beta   90.00
_cell.angle_gamma   90.00
#
_symmetry.space_group_name_H-M   'P 1'
#
loop_
_entity.id
_entity.type
_entity.pdbx_description
1 polymer ?
#
loop_
_entity_poly.entity_id
_entity_poly.type
_entity_poly.pdbx_seq_one_letter_code
_entity_poly.pdbx_strand_id
1 'polypeptide(L)'
;MADRVTQLQDKLHEQAEHFCNSVGILQQFATPSSISAVNRPKSQDPQPEEDYPKLFASLIARCAKDIDTLIDSLPSDESTLELQIESLRELEEENNRAADQLEEIVQHGERLLEKIQSALADIAQTQLEARKLDKRDLNNCDIDLN
;
A
#
# COMPACT_ATOMS: atom_id res chain seq x y z
N MET A 1 -2.97 3.13 -6.57
CA MET A 1 -3.20 1.76 -6.07
C MET A 1 -4.46 1.28 -6.76
N ALA A 2 -4.31 0.49 -7.84
CA ALA A 2 -5.43 0.05 -8.64
C ALA A 2 -6.11 -1.15 -7.96
N ASP A 3 -7.44 -1.19 -7.92
CA ASP A 3 -8.18 -2.36 -7.46
C ASP A 3 -7.86 -3.58 -8.35
N ARG A 4 -8.09 -4.80 -7.84
CA ARG A 4 -7.79 -6.04 -8.57
C ARG A 4 -8.54 -6.13 -9.89
N VAL A 5 -9.77 -5.61 -9.96
CA VAL A 5 -10.53 -5.55 -11.21
C VAL A 5 -9.87 -4.61 -12.22
N THR A 6 -9.39 -3.44 -11.77
CA THR A 6 -8.66 -2.51 -12.64
C THR A 6 -7.33 -3.11 -13.12
N GLN A 7 -6.59 -3.81 -12.25
CA GLN A 7 -5.36 -4.51 -12.65
C GLN A 7 -5.63 -5.60 -13.71
N LEU A 8 -6.75 -6.31 -13.58
CA LEU A 8 -7.18 -7.32 -14.55
C LEU A 8 -7.50 -6.67 -15.91
N GLN A 9 -8.17 -5.52 -15.90
CA GLN A 9 -8.43 -4.75 -17.13
C GLN A 9 -7.14 -4.30 -17.81
N ASP A 10 -6.16 -3.80 -17.06
CA ASP A 10 -4.87 -3.38 -17.59
C ASP A 10 -4.11 -4.57 -18.21
N LYS A 11 -4.14 -5.74 -17.56
CA LYS A 11 -3.48 -6.95 -18.08
C LYS A 11 -4.17 -7.52 -19.33
N LEU A 12 -5.49 -7.46 -19.40
CA LEU A 12 -6.23 -7.81 -20.62
C LEU A 12 -5.89 -6.86 -21.77
N HIS A 13 -5.74 -5.58 -21.48
CA HIS A 13 -5.31 -4.60 -22.48
C HIS A 13 -3.90 -4.89 -22.99
N GLU A 14 -2.94 -5.10 -22.08
CA GLU A 14 -1.55 -5.47 -22.41
C GLU A 14 -1.50 -6.76 -23.25
N GLN A 15 -2.32 -7.75 -22.91
CA GLN A 15 -2.44 -9.00 -23.65
C GLN A 15 -2.93 -8.77 -25.10
N ALA A 16 -3.89 -7.88 -25.29
CA ALA A 16 -4.38 -7.49 -26.61
C ALA A 16 -3.31 -6.75 -27.42
N GLU A 17 -2.53 -5.87 -26.80
CA GLU A 17 -1.40 -5.21 -27.44
C GLU A 17 -0.33 -6.22 -27.89
N HIS A 18 0.01 -7.20 -27.04
CA HIS A 18 0.94 -8.27 -27.42
C HIS A 18 0.45 -9.03 -28.66
N PHE A 19 -0.84 -9.36 -28.73
CA PHE A 19 -1.41 -10.00 -29.92
C PHE A 19 -1.30 -9.11 -31.16
N CYS A 20 -1.74 -7.85 -31.07
CA CYS A 20 -1.71 -6.91 -32.21
C CYS A 20 -0.28 -6.69 -32.72
N ASN A 21 0.67 -6.46 -31.81
CA ASN A 21 2.07 -6.23 -32.15
C ASN A 21 2.71 -7.48 -32.74
N SER A 22 2.44 -8.66 -32.19
CA SER A 22 2.97 -9.93 -32.71
C SER A 22 2.50 -10.20 -34.15
N VAL A 23 1.23 -9.94 -34.46
CA VAL A 23 0.68 -10.10 -35.81
C VAL A 23 1.32 -9.11 -36.77
N GLY A 24 1.47 -7.84 -36.37
CA GLY A 24 2.13 -6.83 -37.19
C GLY A 24 3.57 -7.20 -37.55
N ILE A 25 4.34 -7.68 -36.57
CA ILE A 25 5.72 -8.14 -36.79
C ILE A 25 5.75 -9.38 -37.69
N LEU A 26 4.90 -10.38 -37.43
CA LEU A 26 4.83 -11.58 -38.28
C LEU A 26 4.50 -11.23 -39.74
N GLN A 27 3.61 -10.27 -39.98
CA GLN A 27 3.28 -9.81 -41.33
C GLN A 27 4.44 -9.06 -42.00
N GLN A 28 5.19 -8.25 -41.24
CA GLN A 28 6.34 -7.51 -41.75
C GLN A 28 7.48 -8.44 -42.22
N PHE A 29 7.71 -9.53 -41.50
CA PHE A 29 8.76 -10.50 -41.82
C PHE A 29 8.25 -11.70 -42.64
N ALA A 30 6.98 -11.72 -43.04
CA ALA A 30 6.43 -12.82 -43.83
C ALA A 30 7.01 -12.82 -45.26
N THR A 31 7.80 -13.84 -45.59
CA THR A 31 8.26 -14.06 -46.97
C THR A 31 7.12 -14.63 -47.83
N PRO A 32 6.85 -14.10 -49.04
CA PRO A 32 5.83 -14.66 -49.92
C PRO A 32 6.12 -16.13 -50.27
N SER A 33 5.23 -17.06 -49.90
CA SER A 33 5.33 -18.45 -50.36
C SER A 33 4.97 -18.54 -51.85
N SER A 34 5.91 -19.01 -52.68
CA SER A 34 5.60 -19.40 -54.06
C SER A 34 5.08 -20.84 -54.10
N ILE A 35 3.92 -21.06 -54.71
CA ILE A 35 3.37 -22.39 -54.99
C ILE A 35 4.27 -23.20 -55.96
N SER A 36 5.24 -22.55 -56.61
CA SER A 36 6.19 -23.16 -57.55
C SER A 36 7.65 -23.03 -57.05
N ALA A 37 7.93 -23.46 -55.82
CA ALA A 37 9.25 -23.31 -55.17
C ALA A 37 10.29 -24.37 -55.58
N VAL A 38 10.39 -24.72 -56.87
CA VAL A 38 11.43 -25.65 -57.34
C VAL A 38 12.74 -24.95 -57.73
N ASN A 39 12.74 -23.67 -58.13
CA ASN A 39 13.98 -23.00 -58.56
C ASN A 39 13.96 -21.49 -58.32
N ARG A 40 14.51 -21.01 -57.21
CA ARG A 40 15.17 -19.69 -57.15
C ARG A 40 16.19 -19.65 -55.99
N PRO A 41 17.41 -19.11 -56.23
CA PRO A 41 18.41 -19.00 -55.18
C PRO A 41 17.96 -17.98 -54.13
N LYS A 42 18.09 -18.36 -52.86
CA LYS A 42 17.83 -17.52 -51.69
C LYS A 42 18.84 -16.37 -51.68
N SER A 43 18.43 -15.18 -52.10
CA SER A 43 19.20 -13.96 -51.90
C SER A 43 18.44 -13.06 -50.93
N GLN A 44 18.67 -13.28 -49.64
CA GLN A 44 18.49 -12.25 -48.61
C GLN A 44 19.33 -12.66 -47.41
N ASP A 45 20.28 -11.78 -47.07
CA ASP A 45 21.19 -11.93 -45.94
C ASP A 45 20.43 -12.22 -44.64
N PRO A 46 20.96 -13.09 -43.76
CA PRO A 46 20.41 -13.27 -42.43
C PRO A 46 20.72 -11.99 -41.63
N GLN A 47 19.76 -11.06 -41.57
CA GLN A 47 19.79 -10.07 -40.50
C GLN A 47 19.77 -10.81 -39.16
N PRO A 48 20.37 -10.24 -38.10
CA PRO A 48 20.31 -10.82 -36.76
C PRO A 48 18.85 -10.77 -36.30
N GLU A 49 18.07 -11.78 -36.66
CA GLU A 49 16.70 -11.98 -36.21
C GLU A 49 16.79 -12.26 -34.70
N GLU A 50 16.53 -11.24 -33.89
CA GLU A 50 15.86 -11.50 -32.63
C GLU A 50 14.65 -12.38 -32.97
N ASP A 51 14.51 -13.52 -32.29
CA ASP A 51 13.43 -14.47 -32.52
C ASP A 51 12.13 -13.88 -31.97
N TYR A 52 11.64 -12.82 -32.63
CA TYR A 52 10.45 -12.07 -32.28
C TYR A 52 9.23 -12.99 -32.12
N PRO A 53 9.03 -14.04 -32.96
CA PRO A 53 7.97 -15.02 -32.71
C PRO A 53 8.09 -15.69 -31.34
N LYS A 54 9.28 -16.15 -30.95
CA LYS A 54 9.49 -16.74 -29.61
C LYS A 54 9.35 -15.71 -28.49
N LEU A 55 9.81 -14.48 -28.69
CA LEU A 55 9.67 -13.41 -27.71
C LEU A 55 8.18 -13.09 -27.46
N PHE A 56 7.40 -12.84 -28.51
CA PHE A 56 5.97 -12.57 -28.37
C PHE A 56 5.20 -13.77 -27.83
N ALA A 57 5.54 -15.00 -28.24
CA ALA A 57 4.95 -16.20 -27.64
C ALA A 57 5.19 -16.27 -26.12
N SER A 58 6.40 -15.91 -25.68
CA SER A 58 6.76 -15.87 -24.26
C SER A 58 6.01 -14.77 -23.51
N LEU A 59 5.91 -13.56 -24.10
CA LEU A 59 5.17 -12.43 -23.51
C LEU A 59 3.66 -12.75 -23.38
N ILE A 60 3.07 -13.31 -24.43
CA ILE A 60 1.66 -13.73 -24.44
C ILE A 60 1.41 -14.82 -23.38
N ALA A 61 2.23 -15.87 -23.34
CA ALA A 61 2.05 -16.95 -22.37
C ALA A 61 2.20 -16.47 -20.92
N ARG A 62 3.15 -15.56 -20.67
CA ARG A 62 3.36 -14.97 -19.35
C ARG A 62 2.19 -14.07 -18.96
N CYS A 63 1.77 -13.17 -19.84
CA CYS A 63 0.67 -12.25 -19.57
C CYS A 63 -0.64 -13.02 -19.31
N ALA A 64 -0.91 -14.08 -20.08
CA ALA A 64 -2.03 -14.99 -19.82
C ALA A 64 -1.95 -15.64 -18.43
N LYS A 65 -0.75 -16.06 -17.99
CA LYS A 65 -0.58 -16.62 -16.64
C LYS A 65 -0.76 -15.57 -15.53
N ASP A 66 -0.34 -14.34 -15.77
CA ASP A 66 -0.55 -13.21 -14.87
C ASP A 66 -2.06 -12.88 -14.77
N ILE A 67 -2.81 -12.99 -15.86
CA ILE A 67 -4.29 -12.88 -15.88
C ILE A 67 -4.93 -13.98 -15.03
N ASP A 68 -4.55 -15.25 -15.23
CA ASP A 68 -5.08 -16.38 -14.44
C ASP A 68 -4.85 -16.18 -12.94
N THR A 69 -3.63 -15.80 -12.55
CA THR A 69 -3.30 -15.57 -11.13
C THR A 69 -4.03 -14.36 -10.56
N LEU A 70 -4.33 -13.33 -11.36
CA LEU A 70 -5.18 -12.23 -10.93
C LEU A 70 -6.63 -12.67 -10.71
N ILE A 71 -7.18 -13.51 -11.59
CA ILE A 71 -8.53 -14.07 -11.43
C ILE A 71 -8.61 -14.91 -10.16
N ASP A 72 -7.63 -15.78 -9.91
CA ASP A 72 -7.56 -16.61 -8.69
C ASP A 72 -7.43 -15.78 -7.41
N SER A 73 -6.92 -14.54 -7.53
CA SER A 73 -6.77 -13.61 -6.40
C SER A 73 -8.00 -12.74 -6.14
N LEU A 74 -9.04 -12.84 -6.98
CA LEU A 74 -10.27 -12.11 -6.74
C LEU A 74 -10.99 -12.64 -5.49
N PRO A 75 -11.64 -11.75 -4.72
CA PRO A 75 -12.46 -12.18 -3.59
C PRO A 75 -13.55 -13.16 -4.05
N SER A 76 -13.93 -14.09 -3.19
CA SER A 76 -14.80 -15.23 -3.50
C SER A 76 -16.22 -14.79 -3.91
N ASP A 77 -16.70 -15.28 -5.06
CA ASP A 77 -18.09 -15.11 -5.53
C ASP A 77 -19.14 -15.85 -4.68
N GLU A 78 -18.74 -16.72 -3.75
CA GLU A 78 -19.65 -17.47 -2.86
C GLU A 78 -20.26 -16.61 -1.75
N SER A 79 -19.82 -15.37 -1.58
CA SER A 79 -20.42 -14.44 -0.63
C SER A 79 -21.69 -13.84 -1.24
N THR A 80 -22.86 -14.38 -0.86
CA THR A 80 -24.12 -13.72 -1.18
C THR A 80 -24.09 -12.30 -0.63
N LEU A 81 -24.76 -11.36 -1.31
CA LEU A 81 -24.84 -9.96 -0.86
C LEU A 81 -25.30 -9.86 0.60
N GLU A 82 -26.18 -10.76 1.02
CA GLU A 82 -26.67 -10.86 2.39
C GLU A 82 -25.57 -11.23 3.41
N LEU A 83 -24.70 -12.20 3.09
CA LEU A 83 -23.55 -12.56 3.93
C LEU A 83 -22.53 -11.41 4.01
N GLN A 84 -22.33 -10.67 2.91
CA GLN A 84 -21.43 -9.51 2.92
C GLN A 84 -21.98 -8.39 3.81
N ILE A 85 -23.29 -8.12 3.76
CA ILE A 85 -23.94 -7.12 4.61
C ILE A 85 -23.84 -7.51 6.08
N GLU A 86 -24.06 -8.79 6.41
CA GLU A 86 -23.93 -9.24 7.81
C GLU A 86 -22.48 -9.13 8.29
N SER A 87 -21.50 -9.53 7.48
CA SER A 87 -20.09 -9.37 7.82
C SER A 87 -19.68 -7.89 8.00
N LEU A 88 -20.21 -6.98 7.18
CA LEU A 88 -20.01 -5.55 7.37
C LEU A 88 -20.60 -5.06 8.69
N ARG A 89 -21.79 -5.53 9.05
CA ARG A 89 -22.44 -5.17 10.32
C ARG A 89 -21.64 -5.65 11.53
N GLU A 90 -21.12 -6.88 11.49
CA GLU A 90 -20.24 -7.40 12.53
C GLU A 90 -18.96 -6.57 12.67
N LEU A 91 -18.34 -6.21 11.53
CA LEU A 91 -17.15 -5.36 11.51
C LEU A 91 -17.41 -3.96 12.06
N GLU A 92 -18.57 -3.36 11.74
CA GLU A 92 -18.97 -2.07 12.30
C GLU A 92 -19.18 -2.15 13.81
N GLU A 93 -19.80 -3.22 14.31
CA GLU A 93 -19.98 -3.43 15.75
C GLU A 93 -18.64 -3.61 16.47
N GLU A 94 -17.73 -4.40 15.90
CA GLU A 94 -16.37 -4.57 16.43
C GLU A 94 -15.60 -3.24 16.43
N ASN A 95 -15.71 -2.45 15.35
CA ASN A 95 -15.08 -1.14 15.24
C ASN A 95 -15.59 -0.18 16.32
N ASN A 96 -16.90 -0.13 16.53
CA ASN A 96 -17.50 0.71 17.57
C ASN A 96 -17.04 0.29 18.97
N ARG A 97 -17.00 -1.02 19.26
CA ARG A 97 -16.50 -1.51 20.56
C ARG A 97 -15.02 -1.17 20.77
N ALA A 98 -14.20 -1.27 19.73
CA ALA A 98 -12.79 -0.89 19.80
C ALA A 98 -12.62 0.63 20.00
N ALA A 99 -13.48 1.45 19.39
CA ALA A 99 -13.50 2.89 19.58
C ALA A 99 -13.90 3.27 21.03
N ASP A 100 -14.93 2.64 21.60
CA ASP A 100 -15.34 2.87 22.98
C ASP A 100 -14.22 2.52 23.98
N GLN A 101 -13.54 1.38 23.77
CA GLN A 101 -12.38 0.98 24.57
C GLN A 101 -11.24 1.97 24.45
N LEU A 102 -10.98 2.48 23.24
CA LEU A 102 -9.97 3.50 23.02
C LEU A 102 -10.32 4.80 23.76
N GLU A 103 -11.57 5.24 23.72
CA GLU A 103 -12.04 6.44 24.43
C GLU A 103 -11.84 6.30 25.94
N GLU A 104 -12.19 5.14 26.51
CA GLU A 104 -12.01 4.88 27.94
C GLU A 104 -10.53 4.96 28.34
N ILE A 105 -9.65 4.35 27.55
CA ILE A 105 -8.20 4.35 27.80
C ILE A 105 -7.64 5.77 27.68
N VAL A 106 -8.06 6.54 26.67
CA VAL A 106 -7.64 7.94 26.49
C VAL A 106 -8.09 8.78 27.67
N GLN A 107 -9.35 8.69 28.08
CA GLN A 107 -9.88 9.44 29.22
C GLN A 107 -9.17 9.06 30.54
N HIS A 108 -8.79 7.79 30.71
CA HIS A 108 -7.98 7.38 31.85
C HIS A 108 -6.58 7.99 31.79
N GLY A 109 -5.95 7.99 30.61
CA GLY A 109 -4.64 8.59 30.36
C GLY A 109 -4.62 10.09 30.64
N GLU A 110 -5.63 10.83 30.19
CA GLU A 110 -5.77 12.27 30.43
C GLU A 110 -5.89 12.60 31.91
N ARG A 111 -6.73 11.86 32.65
CA ARG A 111 -6.86 12.04 34.11
C ARG A 111 -5.56 11.75 34.86
N LEU A 112 -4.78 10.77 34.40
CA LEU A 112 -3.47 10.48 34.98
C LEU A 112 -2.48 11.61 34.68
N LEU A 113 -2.50 12.13 33.45
CA LEU A 113 -1.66 13.25 33.04
C LEU A 113 -1.95 14.51 33.87
N GLU A 114 -3.22 14.84 34.09
CA GLU A 114 -3.63 15.97 34.94
C GLU A 114 -3.08 15.84 36.37
N LYS A 115 -3.15 14.65 36.97
CA LYS A 115 -2.59 14.39 38.32
C LYS A 115 -1.08 14.61 38.36
N ILE A 116 -0.37 14.13 37.34
CA ILE A 116 1.09 14.32 37.24
C ILE A 116 1.40 15.81 37.09
N GLN A 117 0.67 16.53 36.24
CA GLN A 117 0.85 17.97 36.06
C GLN A 117 0.59 18.76 37.34
N SER A 118 -0.46 18.42 38.09
CA SER A 118 -0.75 19.04 39.39
C SER A 118 0.37 18.79 40.40
N ALA A 119 0.83 17.55 40.53
CA ALA A 119 1.91 17.21 41.46
C ALA A 119 3.22 17.95 41.10
N LEU A 120 3.54 18.06 39.79
CA LEU A 120 4.69 18.84 39.33
C LEU A 120 4.55 20.33 39.63
N ALA A 121 3.34 20.89 39.48
CA ALA A 121 3.07 22.28 39.82
C ALA A 121 3.23 22.54 41.33
N ASP A 122 2.73 21.64 42.18
CA ASP A 122 2.86 21.73 43.64
C ASP A 122 4.33 21.65 44.09
N ILE A 123 5.11 20.75 43.48
CA ILE A 123 6.55 20.65 43.73
C ILE A 123 7.26 21.95 43.34
N ALA A 124 6.95 22.50 42.16
CA ALA A 124 7.53 23.75 41.69
C ALA A 124 7.19 24.93 42.61
N GLN A 125 5.93 25.03 43.04
CA GLN A 125 5.44 26.03 43.99
C GLN A 125 6.17 25.93 45.33
N THR A 126 6.26 24.72 45.90
CA THR A 126 6.95 24.46 47.18
C THR A 126 8.42 24.83 47.11
N GLN A 127 9.10 24.53 45.99
CA GLN A 127 10.51 24.92 45.80
C GLN A 127 10.69 26.44 45.70
N LEU A 128 9.76 27.15 45.05
CA LEU A 128 9.78 28.61 44.98
C LEU A 128 9.55 29.25 46.35
N GLU A 129 8.65 28.69 47.16
CA GLU A 129 8.35 29.17 48.51
C GLU A 129 9.51 28.92 49.47
N ALA A 130 10.10 27.72 49.46
CA ALA A 130 11.30 27.41 50.23
C ALA A 130 12.45 28.38 49.92
N ARG A 131 12.71 28.66 48.64
CA ARG A 131 13.72 29.67 48.23
C ARG A 131 13.40 31.09 48.69
N LYS A 132 12.12 31.46 48.79
CA LYS A 132 11.70 32.79 49.29
C LYS A 132 11.85 32.90 50.80
N LEU A 133 11.68 31.80 51.54
CA LEU A 133 11.90 31.73 52.98
C LEU A 133 13.40 31.80 53.30
N ASP A 134 14.22 30.99 52.63
CA ASP A 134 15.69 31.03 52.76
C ASP A 134 16.25 32.46 52.55
N LYS A 135 15.75 33.18 51.53
CA LYS A 135 16.15 34.57 51.29
C LYS A 135 15.66 35.57 52.35
N ARG A 136 14.53 35.30 53.01
CA ARG A 136 14.01 36.15 54.09
C ARG A 136 14.78 35.94 55.39
N ASP A 137 15.13 34.70 55.70
CA ASP A 137 15.92 34.37 56.90
C ASP A 137 17.34 34.93 56.81
N LEU A 138 17.94 34.97 55.61
CA LEU A 138 19.21 35.67 55.35
C LEU A 138 19.09 37.20 55.61
N ASN A 139 18.03 37.84 55.13
CA ASN A 139 17.83 39.28 55.31
C ASN A 139 17.50 39.68 56.76
N ASN A 140 16.92 38.78 57.55
CA ASN A 140 16.56 39.08 58.94
C ASN A 140 17.76 38.97 59.89
N CYS A 141 18.73 38.08 59.62
CA CYS A 141 20.00 38.01 60.35
C CYS A 141 20.92 39.22 60.14
N ASP A 142 20.81 39.91 59.00
CA ASP A 142 21.62 41.11 58.70
C ASP A 142 21.13 42.38 59.42
N ILE A 143 19.91 42.38 60.00
CA ILE A 143 19.33 43.54 60.69
C ILE A 143 19.70 43.58 62.18
N ASP A 144 20.00 42.42 62.80
CA ASP A 144 20.34 42.32 64.23
C ASP A 144 21.83 42.61 64.55
N LEU A 145 22.61 43.11 63.57
CA LEU A 145 24.05 43.35 63.67
C LEU A 145 24.49 44.84 63.54
N ASN A 146 23.55 45.79 63.59
CA ASN A 146 23.83 47.25 63.69
C ASN A 146 23.12 47.88 64.88
#